data_AF-A0A6G0YXI0-F1
#
_entry.id   AF-A0A6G0YXI0-F1
#
_cell.length_a   1.000
_cell.length_b   1.000
_cell.length_c   1.000
_cell.angle_alpha   90.00
_cell.angle_beta   90.00
_cell.angle_gamma   90.00
#
_symmetry.space_group_name_H-M   'P 1'
#
loop_
_entity.id
_entity.type
_entity.pdbx_description
1 polymer ?
#
loop_
_entity_poly.entity_id
_entity_poly.type
_entity_poly.pdbx_seq_one_letter_code
_entity_poly.pdbx_strand_id
1 'polypeptide(L)' 'LTQKQIIVNYKLFHNNTVNHPNPLISNLSSLTLPDNLPRRLKQNWPRDLLNQ' A
#
# COMPACT_ATOMS: atom_id res chain seq x y z
N LEU A 1 2.32 -13.62 11.82
CA LEU A 1 1.49 -13.48 10.60
C LEU A 1 2.25 -14.10 9.42
N THR A 2 1.63 -14.97 8.64
CA THR A 2 2.25 -15.51 7.42
C THR A 2 2.19 -14.48 6.29
N GLN A 3 3.13 -14.53 5.33
CA GLN A 3 3.15 -13.63 4.17
C GLN A 3 1.81 -13.62 3.41
N LYS A 4 1.23 -14.81 3.22
CA LYS A 4 -0.10 -14.96 2.61
C LYS A 4 -1.19 -14.18 3.36
N GLN A 5 -1.18 -14.21 4.69
CA GLN A 5 -2.16 -13.47 5.49
C GLN A 5 -1.97 -11.95 5.38
N ILE A 6 -0.73 -11.47 5.32
CA ILE A 6 -0.41 -10.04 5.16
C ILE A 6 -0.97 -9.53 3.82
N ILE A 7 -0.76 -10.28 2.74
CA ILE A 7 -1.26 -9.91 1.40
C ILE A 7 -2.79 -9.86 1.39
N VAL A 8 -3.46 -10.89 1.93
CA VAL A 8 -4.93 -10.94 1.96
C VAL A 8 -5.50 -9.77 2.75
N ASN A 9 -4.98 -9.52 3.96
CA ASN A 9 -5.44 -8.41 4.80
C ASN A 9 -5.22 -7.06 4.11
N TYR A 10 -4.07 -6.88 3.45
CA TYR A 10 -3.76 -5.63 2.77
C TYR A 10 -4.63 -5.42 1.53
N LYS A 11 -4.92 -6.46 0.73
CA LYS A 11 -5.85 -6.38 -0.41
C LYS A 11 -7.26 -5.95 0.03
N LEU A 12 -7.76 -6.51 1.14
CA LEU A 12 -9.05 -6.09 1.73
C LEU A 12 -9.03 -4.61 2.16
N PHE A 13 -7.97 -4.19 2.85
CA PHE A 13 -7.80 -2.78 3.24
C PHE A 13 -7.71 -1.84 2.02
N HIS A 14 -6.96 -2.22 0.99
CA HIS A 14 -6.80 -1.45 -0.23
C HIS A 14 -8.13 -1.27 -0.97
N ASN A 15 -8.92 -2.34 -1.11
CA ASN A 15 -10.24 -2.27 -1.75
C ASN A 15 -11.18 -1.28 -1.07
N ASN A 16 -11.07 -1.14 0.26
CA ASN A 16 -11.88 -0.18 1.03
C ASN A 16 -11.38 1.27 0.91
N THR A 17 -10.14 1.48 0.48
CA THR A 17 -9.49 2.81 0.48
C THR A 17 -9.28 3.39 -0.92
N VAL A 18 -9.20 2.56 -1.96
CA VAL A 18 -8.89 2.98 -3.34
C VAL A 18 -9.86 4.02 -3.90
N ASN A 19 -11.15 3.94 -3.55
CA ASN A 19 -12.19 4.85 -4.03
C ASN A 19 -12.66 5.85 -2.96
N HIS A 20 -11.86 6.06 -1.92
CA HIS A 20 -12.21 6.97 -0.84
C HIS A 20 -12.20 8.43 -1.34
N PRO A 21 -13.18 9.28 -0.97
CA PRO A 21 -13.27 10.66 -1.44
C PRO A 21 -12.07 11.53 -1.02
N ASN A 22 -11.41 11.19 0.08
CA ASN A 22 -10.15 11.82 0.48
C ASN A 22 -8.99 11.30 -0.38
N PRO A 23 -8.34 12.16 -1.21
CA PRO A 23 -7.24 11.76 -2.09
C PRO A 23 -6.01 11.25 -1.35
N LEU A 24 -5.79 11.66 -0.09
CA LEU A 24 -4.68 11.15 0.72
C LEU A 24 -4.88 9.68 1.07
N ILE A 25 -6.14 9.27 1.25
CA ILE A 25 -6.50 7.89 1.61
C ILE A 25 -6.45 6.98 0.38
N SER A 26 -7.01 7.41 -0.76
CA SER A 26 -6.92 6.63 -2.00
C SER A 26 -5.49 6.46 -2.50
N ASN A 27 -4.62 7.44 -2.24
CA ASN A 27 -3.21 7.39 -2.61
C ASN A 27 -2.30 6.65 -1.62
N LEU A 28 -2.80 6.04 -0.54
CA LEU A 28 -1.97 5.28 0.42
C LEU A 28 -1.20 4.11 -0.21
N SER A 29 -1.72 3.58 -1.32
CA SER A 29 -1.08 2.49 -2.09
C SER A 29 -0.04 3.00 -3.09
N SER A 30 0.03 4.32 -3.34
CA SER A 30 0.93 4.89 -4.34
C SER A 30 2.40 4.69 -3.96
N LEU A 31 3.21 4.39 -4.98
CA LEU A 31 4.66 4.26 -4.86
C LEU A 31 5.39 5.53 -5.28
N THR A 32 4.70 6.43 -5.98
CA THR A 32 5.27 7.52 -6.78
C THR A 32 4.58 8.85 -6.47
N LEU A 33 4.34 9.16 -5.20
CA LEU A 33 4.00 10.54 -4.86
C LEU A 33 5.22 11.42 -5.21
N PRO A 34 5.02 12.58 -5.86
CA PRO A 34 6.12 13.44 -6.33
C PRO A 34 7.08 13.87 -5.19
N ASP A 35 6.57 13.94 -3.95
CA ASP A 35 7.36 14.27 -2.76
C ASP A 35 7.75 13.04 -1.90
N ASN A 36 7.57 11.82 -2.40
CA ASN A 36 7.94 10.64 -1.62
C ASN A 36 9.47 10.50 -1.59
N LEU A 37 10.06 10.86 -0.46
CA LEU A 37 11.48 10.63 -0.24
C LEU A 37 11.84 9.16 -0.51
N PRO A 38 13.03 8.89 -1.07
CA PRO A 38 13.49 7.53 -1.28
C PRO A 38 13.40 6.73 0.01
N ARG A 39 12.84 5.52 -0.07
CA ARG A 39 12.65 4.65 1.09
C ARG A 39 14.00 4.37 1.75
N ARG A 40 14.18 4.88 2.96
CA ARG A 40 15.42 4.72 3.73
C ARG A 40 15.63 3.29 4.22
N LEU A 41 14.56 2.52 4.41
CA LEU A 41 14.61 1.14 4.89
C LEU A 41 14.45 0.16 3.72
N LYS A 42 15.32 -0.87 3.67
CA LYS A 42 15.21 -2.03 2.76
C LYS A 42 14.10 -3.00 3.22
N GLN A 43 12.93 -2.48 3.52
CA GLN A 43 11.80 -3.26 3.97
C GLN A 43 10.76 -3.34 2.85
N ASN A 44 10.32 -4.56 2.55
CA ASN A 44 9.19 -4.79 1.67
C ASN A 44 7.92 -4.41 2.43
N TRP A 45 7.19 -3.40 1.95
CA TRP A 45 5.93 -3.01 2.54
C TRP A 45 4.80 -3.86 1.96
N PRO A 46 3.71 -4.12 2.72
CA PRO A 46 2.57 -4.87 2.21
C PRO A 46 1.99 -4.32 0.89
N ARG A 47 2.10 -2.99 0.68
CA ARG A 47 1.69 -2.33 -0.56
C ARG A 47 2.52 -2.68 -1.78
N ASP A 48 3.79 -3.02 -1.59
CA ASP A 48 4.66 -3.47 -2.68
C ASP A 48 4.24 -4.86 -3.19
N LEU A 49 3.44 -5.60 -2.40
CA LEU A 49 2.89 -6.91 -2.73
C LEU A 49 1.50 -6.82 -3.39
N LEU A 50 0.97 -5.61 -3.61
CA LEU A 50 -0.36 -5.43 -4.20
C LEU A 50 -0.42 -5.90 -5.66
N ASN A 51 0.70 -5.74 -6.39
CA ASN A 51 0.86 -6.08 -7.81
C ASN A 51 1.56 -7.43 -8.04
N GLN A 52 1.74 -8.23 -6.98
CA GLN A 52 2.22 -9.61 -7.06
C GLN A 52 1.04 -10.59 -7.15
#